data_AF-A0A3M9MSL6-F1
#
_entry.id   AF-A0A3M9MSL6-F1
#
_cell.length_a   1.000
_cell.length_b   1.000
_cell.length_c   1.000
_cell.angle_alpha   90.00
_cell.angle_beta   90.00
_cell.angle_gamma   90.00
#
_symmetry.space_group_name_H-M   'P 1'
#
loop_
_entity.id
_entity.type
_entity.pdbx_description
1 polymer ?
#
loop_
_entity_poly.entity_id
_entity_poly.type
_entity_poly.pdbx_seq_one_letter_code
_entity_poly.pdbx_strand_id
1 'polypeptide(L)'
;MEFKVIRIHEGDGQHPNTEYVFLQALTDENLKNLSFHLHSPHDAFIDFPSLPDVEVKKGDFVILYTGLGRYLRATINTGEPLHKVYLEQPTCLWTNLGLSPQQLCLSALEGVLV
;
A
#
# COMPACT_ATOMS: atom_id res chain seq x y z
N MET A 1 -4.89 -8.30 11.58
CA MET A 1 -4.60 -8.03 10.15
C MET A 1 -3.25 -7.34 10.11
N GLU A 2 -2.25 -7.88 9.42
CA GLU A 2 -0.89 -7.33 9.51
C GLU A 2 -0.17 -7.29 8.17
N PHE A 3 0.33 -6.10 7.82
CA PHE A 3 1.27 -5.87 6.73
C PHE A 3 2.53 -5.23 7.29
N LYS A 4 3.67 -5.64 6.75
CA LYS A 4 4.92 -4.92 6.96
C LYS A 4 5.17 -3.98 5.80
N VAL A 5 5.26 -2.68 6.08
CA VAL A 5 5.76 -1.71 5.11
C VAL A 5 7.26 -1.90 4.96
N ILE A 6 7.71 -2.31 3.79
CA ILE A 6 9.12 -2.52 3.47
C ILE A 6 9.74 -1.21 2.98
N ARG A 7 9.04 -0.52 2.08
CA ARG A 7 9.56 0.67 1.42
C ARG A 7 8.43 1.59 0.98
N ILE A 8 8.66 2.90 1.09
CA ILE A 8 7.93 3.93 0.38
C ILE A 8 8.91 4.46 -0.68
N HIS A 9 8.52 4.42 -1.94
CA HIS A 9 9.31 4.97 -3.05
C HIS A 9 8.64 6.26 -3.50
N GLU A 10 9.30 7.38 -3.21
CA GLU A 10 8.93 8.68 -3.77
C GLU A 10 9.26 8.71 -5.27
N GLY A 11 8.34 9.29 -6.04
CA GLY A 11 8.44 9.40 -7.49
C GLY A 11 9.08 10.72 -7.90
N ASP A 12 8.83 11.12 -9.14
CA ASP A 12 9.29 12.42 -9.69
C ASP A 12 8.36 13.60 -9.36
N GLY A 13 7.27 13.34 -8.62
CA GLY A 13 6.27 14.34 -8.25
C GLY A 13 5.32 14.77 -9.37
N GLN A 14 5.45 14.20 -10.57
CA GLN A 14 4.60 14.52 -11.73
C GLN A 14 3.80 13.31 -12.21
N HIS A 15 4.37 12.11 -12.06
CA HIS A 15 3.78 10.88 -12.57
C HIS A 15 3.44 9.93 -11.41
N PRO A 16 2.16 9.79 -11.04
CA PRO A 16 1.74 8.96 -9.90
C PRO A 16 2.12 7.48 -10.02
N ASN A 17 2.36 6.98 -11.24
CA ASN A 17 2.84 5.61 -11.46
C ASN A 17 4.33 5.40 -11.14
N THR A 18 5.08 6.47 -10.87
CA THR A 18 6.49 6.39 -10.49
C THR A 18 6.70 6.23 -9.00
N GLU A 19 5.67 6.44 -8.18
CA GLU A 19 5.72 6.25 -6.74
C GLU A 19 4.87 5.05 -6.29
N TYR A 20 5.31 4.41 -5.21
CA TYR A 20 4.62 3.23 -4.70
C TYR A 20 4.99 2.92 -3.25
N VAL A 21 4.15 2.11 -2.61
CA VAL A 21 4.45 1.45 -1.34
C VAL A 21 4.68 -0.03 -1.58
N PHE A 22 5.79 -0.55 -1.08
CA PHE A 22 6.13 -1.97 -1.10
C PHE A 22 5.88 -2.60 0.26
N LEU A 23 5.08 -3.65 0.28
CA LEU A 23 4.55 -4.31 1.47
C LEU A 23 4.80 -5.82 1.42
N GLN A 24 4.78 -6.44 2.58
CA GLN A 24 4.66 -7.89 2.74
C GLN A 24 3.48 -8.23 3.63
N ALA A 25 2.62 -9.15 3.17
CA ALA A 25 1.52 -9.68 3.96
C ALA A 25 2.06 -10.60 5.06
N LEU A 26 1.71 -10.33 6.33
CA LEU A 26 2.09 -11.17 7.46
C LEU A 26 0.98 -12.15 7.86
N THR A 27 -0.23 -11.90 7.37
CA THR A 27 -1.43 -12.74 7.52
C THR A 27 -2.16 -12.86 6.18
N ASP A 28 -2.99 -13.88 6.03
CA ASP A 28 -3.98 -13.94 4.94
C ASP A 28 -5.01 -12.83 5.14
N GLU A 29 -5.31 -12.05 4.09
CA GLU A 29 -6.26 -10.92 4.17
C GLU A 29 -6.74 -10.47 2.79
N ASN A 30 -7.83 -9.69 2.77
CA ASN A 30 -8.24 -8.93 1.60
C ASN A 30 -7.93 -7.43 1.78
N LEU A 31 -7.25 -6.83 0.81
CA LEU A 31 -6.84 -5.42 0.89
C LEU A 31 -8.02 -4.46 1.10
N LYS A 32 -9.22 -4.75 0.58
CA LYS A 32 -10.41 -3.89 0.74
C LYS A 32 -10.87 -3.70 2.19
N ASN A 33 -10.47 -4.61 3.08
CA ASN A 33 -10.83 -4.57 4.49
C ASN A 33 -9.86 -3.70 5.29
N LEU A 34 -8.93 -3.00 4.63
CA LEU A 34 -7.86 -2.26 5.26
C LEU A 34 -7.87 -0.78 4.87
N SER A 35 -7.34 0.04 5.76
CA SER A 35 -7.08 1.47 5.54
C SER A 35 -5.64 1.80 5.91
N PHE A 36 -5.09 2.85 5.30
CA PHE A 36 -3.82 3.42 5.69
C PHE A 36 -3.97 4.25 6.96
N HIS A 37 -3.00 4.15 7.86
CA HIS A 37 -2.90 4.97 9.07
C HIS A 37 -1.47 5.48 9.23
N LEU A 38 -1.33 6.63 9.88
CA LEU A 38 -0.04 7.22 10.22
C LEU A 38 0.22 7.08 11.72
N HIS A 39 1.36 6.51 12.07
CA HIS A 39 1.96 6.65 13.38
C HIS A 39 2.79 7.94 13.41
N SER A 40 2.11 9.08 13.54
CA SER A 40 2.74 10.40 13.67
C SER A 40 2.27 11.11 14.94
N PRO A 41 3.16 11.75 15.72
CA PRO A 41 2.78 12.62 16.83
C PRO A 41 2.21 13.98 16.36
N HIS A 42 2.27 14.26 15.06
CA HIS A 42 1.70 15.46 14.45
C HIS A 42 0.44 15.07 13.66
N ASP A 43 -0.67 15.76 13.94
CA ASP A 43 -1.99 15.63 13.30
C ASP A 43 -1.98 16.09 11.83
N ALA A 44 -1.06 15.56 11.02
CA ALA A 44 -1.16 15.67 9.58
C ALA A 44 -2.28 14.73 9.13
N PHE A 45 -3.47 15.29 8.90
CA PHE A 45 -4.56 14.57 8.24
C PHE A 45 -4.17 14.37 6.77
N ILE A 46 -3.88 13.12 6.40
CA ILE A 46 -3.66 12.71 5.01
C ILE A 46 -4.84 11.84 4.62
N ASP A 47 -5.57 12.28 3.60
CA ASP A 47 -6.65 11.49 3.03
C ASP A 47 -6.06 10.40 2.13
N PHE A 48 -6.29 9.15 2.50
CA PHE A 48 -5.77 8.00 1.77
C PHE A 48 -6.89 7.34 0.97
N PRO A 49 -6.61 6.87 -0.25
CA PRO A 49 -7.61 6.19 -1.05
C PRO A 49 -7.99 4.84 -0.45
N SER A 50 -9.22 4.40 -0.72
CA SER A 50 -9.65 3.05 -0.40
C SER A 50 -8.85 2.01 -1.18
N LEU A 51 -8.62 0.85 -0.56
CA LEU A 51 -7.89 -0.24 -1.18
C LEU A 51 -8.83 -1.15 -1.99
N PRO A 52 -8.36 -1.72 -3.12
CA PRO A 52 -9.19 -2.56 -3.97
C PRO A 52 -9.39 -3.97 -3.42
N ASP A 53 -10.39 -4.68 -3.97
CA ASP A 53 -10.69 -6.08 -3.65
C ASP A 53 -9.61 -7.01 -4.22
N VAL A 54 -8.61 -7.33 -3.39
CA VAL A 54 -7.48 -8.20 -3.75
C VAL A 54 -7.16 -9.08 -2.55
N GLU A 55 -7.31 -10.38 -2.74
CA GLU A 55 -6.89 -11.39 -1.76
C GLU A 55 -5.38 -11.61 -1.83
N VAL A 56 -4.73 -11.60 -0.67
CA VAL A 56 -3.31 -11.91 -0.51
C VAL A 56 -3.11 -12.96 0.58
N LYS A 57 -2.07 -13.77 0.43
CA LYS A 57 -1.68 -14.80 1.39
C LYS A 57 -0.50 -14.35 2.22
N LYS A 58 -0.37 -14.91 3.42
CA LYS A 58 0.81 -14.71 4.26
C LYS A 58 2.08 -15.01 3.47
N GLY A 59 3.00 -14.05 3.45
CA GLY A 59 4.27 -14.11 2.71
C GLY A 59 4.23 -13.45 1.34
N ASP A 60 3.05 -13.19 0.77
CA ASP A 60 2.92 -12.49 -0.51
C ASP A 60 3.46 -11.06 -0.39
N PHE A 61 4.07 -10.61 -1.48
CA PHE A 61 4.52 -9.23 -1.63
C PHE A 61 3.47 -8.41 -2.36
N VAL A 62 3.33 -7.14 -2.00
CA VAL A 62 2.39 -6.21 -2.62
C VAL A 62 3.09 -4.91 -2.96
N ILE A 63 2.93 -4.42 -4.19
CA ILE A 63 3.28 -3.06 -4.59
C ILE A 63 1.99 -2.30 -4.85
N LEU A 64 1.77 -1.24 -4.09
CA LEU A 64 0.66 -0.30 -4.28
C LEU A 64 1.21 0.92 -5.04
N TYR A 65 1.00 0.98 -6.35
CA TYR A 65 1.27 2.15 -7.16
C TYR A 65 0.16 3.19 -6.97
N THR A 66 0.52 4.46 -6.89
CA THR A 66 -0.47 5.53 -6.69
C THR A 66 -1.36 5.72 -7.92
N GLY A 67 -0.77 5.70 -9.11
CA GLY A 67 -1.45 6.04 -10.35
C GLY A 67 -2.41 4.99 -10.93
N LEU A 68 -2.69 5.15 -12.22
CA LEU A 68 -3.61 4.29 -12.98
C LEU A 68 -2.91 3.05 -13.53
N GLY A 69 -3.59 1.92 -13.47
CA GLY A 69 -3.12 0.68 -14.07
C GLY A 69 -4.13 -0.45 -13.88
N ARG A 70 -3.68 -1.68 -14.14
CA ARG A 70 -4.49 -2.88 -13.94
C ARG A 70 -3.79 -3.78 -12.94
N TYR A 71 -4.56 -4.45 -12.09
CA TYR A 71 -4.01 -5.47 -11.20
C TYR A 71 -3.21 -6.51 -11.99
N LEU A 72 -2.01 -6.80 -11.51
CA LEU A 72 -1.13 -7.80 -12.09
C LEU A 72 -0.55 -8.68 -10.98
N ARG A 73 -0.66 -10.00 -11.18
CA ARG A 73 0.05 -10.98 -10.36
C ARG A 73 1.32 -11.41 -11.08
N ALA A 74 2.43 -11.36 -10.36
CA ALA A 74 3.75 -11.75 -10.82
C ALA A 74 4.44 -12.59 -9.73
N THR A 75 5.72 -12.87 -9.95
CA THR A 75 6.57 -13.56 -8.99
C THR A 75 7.86 -12.75 -8.86
N ILE A 76 8.37 -12.57 -7.64
CA ILE A 76 9.72 -12.01 -7.48
C ILE A 76 10.79 -13.05 -7.79
N ASN A 77 12.04 -12.60 -7.92
CA ASN A 77 13.16 -13.48 -8.30
C ASN A 77 13.38 -14.67 -7.34
N THR A 78 12.96 -14.54 -6.08
CA THR A 78 13.04 -15.58 -5.05
C THR A 78 11.87 -16.58 -5.09
N GLY A 79 10.86 -16.36 -5.94
CA GLY A 79 9.76 -17.31 -6.18
C GLY A 79 8.45 -17.00 -5.47
N GLU A 80 8.41 -16.00 -4.59
CA GLU A 80 7.21 -15.58 -3.88
C GLU A 80 6.26 -14.77 -4.77
N PRO A 81 4.93 -14.87 -4.57
CA PRO A 81 3.96 -14.07 -5.31
C PRO A 81 4.13 -12.58 -5.06
N LEU A 82 3.93 -11.80 -6.13
CA LEU A 82 3.92 -10.35 -6.13
C LEU A 82 2.62 -9.83 -6.71
N HIS A 83 1.89 -9.02 -5.94
CA HIS A 83 0.68 -8.34 -6.34
C HIS A 83 1.02 -6.89 -6.68
N LYS A 84 0.87 -6.49 -7.95
CA LYS A 84 0.97 -5.09 -8.36
C LYS A 84 -0.44 -4.53 -8.45
N VAL A 85 -0.71 -3.54 -7.61
CA VAL A 85 -2.03 -2.92 -7.42
C VAL A 85 -1.89 -1.43 -7.69
N TYR A 86 -2.93 -0.84 -8.25
CA TYR A 86 -2.98 0.57 -8.64
C TYR A 86 -4.13 1.23 -7.89
N LEU A 87 -3.85 2.35 -7.21
CA LEU A 87 -4.82 3.06 -6.36
C LEU A 87 -5.68 4.05 -7.15
N GLU A 88 -5.47 4.13 -8.47
CA GLU A 88 -6.23 4.95 -9.40
C GLU A 88 -6.26 6.44 -9.05
N GLN A 89 -5.21 6.94 -8.38
CA GLN A 89 -5.11 8.33 -8.01
C GLN A 89 -4.53 9.17 -9.16
N PRO A 90 -5.12 10.34 -9.45
CA PRO A 90 -4.64 11.21 -10.52
C PRO A 90 -3.40 12.02 -10.13
N THR A 91 -3.02 12.05 -8.86
CA THR A 91 -1.93 12.86 -8.30
C THR A 91 -1.00 12.03 -7.42
N CYS A 92 0.26 12.43 -7.32
CA CYS A 92 1.21 11.82 -6.39
C CYS A 92 0.74 12.01 -4.94
N LEU A 93 0.81 10.94 -4.16
CA LEU A 93 0.40 10.81 -2.78
C LEU A 93 1.61 10.76 -1.85
N TRP A 94 2.69 10.05 -2.23
CA TRP A 94 3.82 9.79 -1.33
C TRP A 94 4.93 10.84 -1.43
N THR A 95 5.12 11.40 -2.62
CA THR A 95 6.21 12.33 -2.93
C THR A 95 6.17 13.56 -2.02
N ASN A 96 7.32 13.95 -1.47
CA ASN A 96 7.50 15.11 -0.58
C ASN A 96 6.76 15.03 0.78
N LEU A 97 6.14 13.90 1.13
CA LEU A 97 5.58 13.74 2.47
C LEU A 97 6.65 13.48 3.54
N GLY A 98 7.85 13.04 3.14
CA GLY A 98 8.93 12.70 4.06
C GLY A 98 8.59 11.54 5.01
N LEU A 99 7.64 10.68 4.62
CA LEU A 99 7.21 9.54 5.42
C LEU A 99 8.23 8.41 5.35
N SER A 100 8.64 7.94 6.52
CA SER A 100 9.39 6.69 6.64
C SER A 100 8.44 5.47 6.68
N PRO A 101 8.90 4.28 6.27
CA PRO A 101 8.11 3.05 6.37
C PRO A 101 7.56 2.75 7.77
N GLN A 102 8.24 3.21 8.83
CA GLN A 102 7.82 2.99 10.22
C GLN A 102 6.61 3.86 10.61
N GLN A 103 6.36 4.94 9.88
CA GLN A 103 5.26 5.87 10.15
C GLN A 103 3.97 5.47 9.43
N LEU A 104 4.02 4.60 8.43
CA LEU A 104 2.84 4.14 7.69
C LEU A 104 2.47 2.72 8.15
N CYS A 105 1.19 2.48 8.41
CA CYS A 105 0.68 1.13 8.64
C CYS A 105 -0.65 0.92 7.91
N LEU A 106 -1.01 -0.35 7.68
CA LEU A 106 -2.33 -0.75 7.26
C LEU A 106 -3.05 -1.39 8.43
N SER A 107 -4.26 -0.90 8.72
CA SER A 107 -5.10 -1.38 9.82
C SER A 107 -6.45 -1.84 9.28
N ALA A 108 -7.18 -2.63 10.06
CA ALA A 108 -8.55 -3.00 9.72
C ALA A 108 -9.42 -1.74 9.58
N LEU A 109 -10.24 -1.70 8.54
CA LEU A 109 -11.22 -0.65 8.33
C LEU A 109 -12.26 -0.71 9.47
N GLU A 110 -12.52 0.42 10.12
CA GLU A 110 -13.45 0.46 11.27
C GLU A 110 -14.82 -0.12 10.90
N GLY A 111 -15.32 -1.05 11.72
CA GLY A 111 -16.60 -1.74 11.50
C GLY A 111 -16.51 -3.07 10.75
N VAL A 112 -15.33 -3.48 10.26
CA VAL A 112 -15.11 -4.85 9.78
C VAL A 112 -14.85 -5.77 10.97
N LEU A 113 -15.91 -6.43 11.45
CA LEU A 113 -15.80 -7.55 12.41
C LEU A 113 -15.26 -8.78 11.66
N VAL A 114 -14.09 -9.26 12.08
CA VAL A 114 -13.53 -10.56 11.65
C VAL A 114 -14.06 -11.66 12.54
#